data_AF-A0A7C1DHN0-F1
#
_entry.id   AF-A0A7C1DHN0-F1
#
_cell.length_a   1.000
_cell.length_b   1.000
_cell.length_c   1.000
_cell.angle_alpha   90.00
_cell.angle_beta   90.00
_cell.angle_gamma   90.00
#
_symmetry.space_group_name_H-M   'P 1'
#
loop_
_entity.id
_entity.type
_entity.pdbx_description
1 polymer ?
#
loop_
_entity_poly.entity_id
_entity_poly.type
_entity_poly.pdbx_seq_one_letter_code
_entity_poly.pdbx_strand_id
1 'polypeptide(L)'
;MNPFAPTLRSIYNGLDLPQPAKSRILLEISGDMEDCYQALLESGVEKKEALRQTEERFRPDSQILQALVQIHVPPITRLIDRFSREARSRWEKTVLFLLLCMVFVFAGPGLVSMQMIRDAGKYAWPVLGFALAGILIFLARMCRLHLKQSNDVRRLRDGMPFILFLGGAGVMTGIAGACTETVRFLQDVTRYPDDWLRHLVHVLTQDSAIMTLAILNAVFLGFCWFMLNRKIERIEQSEIQVLLKME
;
A
#
# COMPACT_ATOMS: atom_id res chain seq x y z
N MET A 1 19.23 -21.09 -15.78
CA MET A 1 18.39 -22.26 -16.13
C MET A 1 18.46 -23.28 -15.05
N ASN A 2 17.62 -23.06 -14.04
CA ASN A 2 17.33 -24.04 -13.02
C ASN A 2 16.68 -25.28 -13.67
N PRO A 3 17.31 -26.47 -13.61
CA PRO A 3 16.77 -27.66 -14.26
C PRO A 3 15.46 -28.13 -13.61
N PHE A 4 15.13 -27.66 -12.40
CA PHE A 4 13.92 -27.99 -11.65
C PHE A 4 12.74 -27.04 -11.92
N ALA A 5 12.89 -26.08 -12.85
CA ALA A 5 11.85 -25.10 -13.15
C ALA A 5 10.45 -25.69 -13.44
N PRO A 6 10.29 -26.81 -14.18
CA PRO A 6 8.98 -27.42 -14.41
C PRO A 6 8.31 -27.89 -13.11
N THR A 7 9.09 -28.55 -12.25
CA THR A 7 8.64 -29.08 -10.96
C THR A 7 8.27 -27.94 -10.01
N LEU A 8 9.13 -26.91 -9.91
CA LEU A 8 8.85 -25.71 -9.11
C LEU A 8 7.61 -24.96 -9.59
N ARG A 9 7.36 -24.89 -10.91
CA ARG A 9 6.13 -24.28 -11.46
C ARG A 9 4.88 -25.08 -11.10
N SER A 10 4.96 -26.42 -11.10
CA SER A 10 3.86 -27.28 -10.64
C SER A 10 3.55 -27.05 -9.16
N ILE A 11 4.59 -26.99 -8.32
CA ILE A 11 4.47 -26.71 -6.88
C ILE A 11 3.89 -25.31 -6.65
N TYR A 12 4.37 -24.31 -7.40
CA TYR A 12 3.85 -22.96 -7.35
C TYR A 12 2.34 -22.93 -7.65
N ASN A 13 1.87 -23.64 -8.68
CA ASN A 13 0.46 -23.65 -9.03
C ASN A 13 -0.42 -24.35 -7.98
N GLY A 14 0.12 -25.36 -7.28
CA GLY A 14 -0.59 -26.09 -6.21
C GLY A 14 -0.62 -25.38 -4.85
N LEU A 15 0.31 -24.44 -4.59
CA LEU A 15 0.37 -23.70 -3.33
C LEU A 15 -0.70 -22.61 -3.26
N ASP A 16 -1.76 -22.85 -2.49
CA ASP A 16 -2.77 -21.86 -2.14
C ASP A 16 -2.32 -20.97 -0.98
N LEU A 17 -1.32 -20.12 -1.24
CA LEU A 17 -0.79 -19.17 -0.27
C LEU A 17 -0.74 -17.76 -0.83
N PRO A 18 -0.97 -16.73 0.00
CA PRO A 18 -0.74 -15.36 -0.42
C PRO A 18 0.76 -15.07 -0.54
N GLN A 19 1.11 -14.17 -1.46
CA GLN A 19 2.46 -13.62 -1.50
C GLN A 19 2.73 -12.72 -0.27
N PRO A 20 3.95 -12.69 0.28
CA PRO A 20 5.20 -13.30 -0.21
C PRO A 20 5.50 -14.71 0.33
N ALA A 21 4.61 -15.29 1.12
CA ALA A 21 4.86 -16.59 1.78
C ALA A 21 5.06 -17.71 0.76
N LYS A 22 4.26 -17.68 -0.31
CA LYS A 22 4.36 -18.60 -1.43
C LYS A 22 5.75 -18.58 -2.08
N SER A 23 6.26 -17.39 -2.40
CA SER A 23 7.62 -17.23 -2.92
C SER A 23 8.69 -17.77 -1.98
N ARG A 24 8.58 -17.49 -0.67
CA ARG A 24 9.55 -17.97 0.33
C ARG A 24 9.65 -19.49 0.35
N ILE A 25 8.51 -20.19 0.41
CA ILE A 25 8.48 -21.66 0.40
C ILE A 25 9.07 -22.19 -0.91
N LEU A 26 8.76 -21.56 -2.04
CA LEU A 26 9.31 -21.99 -3.31
C LEU A 26 10.84 -21.84 -3.38
N LEU A 27 11.37 -20.77 -2.79
CA LEU A 27 12.82 -20.53 -2.71
C LEU A 27 13.53 -21.55 -1.82
N GLU A 28 12.87 -22.00 -0.77
CA GLU A 28 13.38 -23.03 0.15
C GLU A 28 13.36 -24.40 -0.49
N ILE A 29 12.24 -24.81 -1.10
CA ILE A 29 12.15 -26.06 -1.88
C ILE A 29 13.18 -26.06 -3.01
N SER A 30 13.38 -24.92 -3.68
CA SER A 30 14.43 -24.78 -4.70
C SER A 30 15.83 -25.04 -4.13
N GLY A 31 16.12 -24.57 -2.92
CA GLY A 31 17.40 -24.83 -2.25
C GLY A 31 17.54 -26.31 -1.89
N ASP A 32 16.51 -26.89 -1.27
CA ASP A 32 16.51 -28.30 -0.88
C ASP A 32 16.66 -29.25 -2.08
N MET A 33 16.05 -28.92 -3.22
CA MET A 33 16.21 -29.66 -4.47
C MET A 33 17.65 -29.58 -4.99
N GLU A 34 18.26 -28.40 -4.94
CA GLU A 34 19.64 -28.19 -5.37
C GLU A 34 20.63 -28.94 -4.47
N ASP A 35 20.45 -28.86 -3.15
CA ASP A 35 21.27 -29.58 -2.16
C ASP A 35 21.14 -31.10 -2.34
N CYS A 36 19.91 -31.61 -2.51
CA CYS A 36 19.69 -33.04 -2.75
C CYS A 36 20.34 -33.52 -4.06
N TYR A 37 20.29 -32.69 -5.10
CA TYR A 37 20.90 -33.00 -6.39
C TYR A 37 22.43 -33.00 -6.30
N GLN A 38 23.05 -32.04 -5.63
CA GLN A 38 24.50 -32.02 -5.41
C GLN A 38 24.96 -33.24 -4.60
N ALA A 39 24.22 -33.61 -3.55
CA ALA A 39 24.54 -34.80 -2.75
C ALA A 39 24.50 -36.10 -3.58
N LEU A 40 23.59 -36.22 -4.55
CA LEU A 40 23.53 -37.36 -5.47
C LEU A 40 24.73 -37.37 -6.43
N LEU A 41 25.14 -36.21 -6.95
CA LEU A 41 26.34 -36.10 -7.79
C LEU A 41 27.61 -36.48 -7.04
N GLU A 42 27.77 -35.99 -5.80
CA GLU A 42 28.91 -36.33 -4.92
C GLU A 42 28.98 -37.83 -4.60
N SER A 43 27.82 -38.50 -4.57
CA SER A 43 27.72 -39.95 -4.40
C SER A 43 28.03 -40.74 -5.68
N GLY A 44 28.39 -40.07 -6.77
CA GLY A 44 28.73 -40.69 -8.05
C GLY A 44 27.53 -41.06 -8.93
N VAL A 45 26.32 -40.57 -8.62
CA VAL A 45 25.15 -40.79 -9.47
C VAL A 45 25.28 -39.96 -10.75
N GLU A 46 24.92 -40.57 -11.88
CA GLU A 46 24.92 -39.87 -13.17
C GLU A 46 23.98 -38.66 -13.13
N LYS A 47 24.42 -37.54 -13.71
CA LYS A 47 23.69 -36.25 -13.73
C LYS A 47 22.19 -36.38 -14.07
N LYS A 48 21.86 -37.16 -15.10
CA LYS A 48 20.47 -37.32 -15.56
C LYS A 48 19.63 -38.10 -14.54
N GLU A 49 20.24 -39.11 -13.92
CA GLU A 49 19.59 -39.94 -12.92
C GLU A 49 19.45 -39.19 -11.58
N ALA A 50 20.45 -38.40 -11.20
CA ALA A 50 20.38 -37.51 -10.05
C ALA A 50 19.23 -36.50 -10.18
N LEU A 51 19.07 -35.91 -11.37
CA LEU A 51 17.96 -35.02 -11.66
C LEU A 51 16.60 -35.71 -11.48
N ARG A 52 16.43 -36.88 -12.10
CA ARG A 52 15.19 -37.67 -12.03
C ARG A 52 14.84 -38.04 -10.58
N GLN A 53 15.83 -38.52 -9.82
CA GLN A 53 15.63 -38.91 -8.42
C GLN A 53 15.26 -37.71 -7.53
N THR A 54 15.90 -36.56 -7.73
CA THR A 54 15.50 -35.33 -7.02
C THR A 54 14.07 -34.93 -7.38
N GLU A 55 13.69 -34.92 -8.66
CA GLU A 55 12.31 -34.57 -9.06
C GLU A 55 11.27 -35.55 -8.50
N GLU A 56 11.56 -36.84 -8.50
CA GLU A 56 10.67 -37.86 -7.92
C GLU A 56 10.51 -37.69 -6.42
N ARG A 57 11.59 -37.34 -5.72
CA ARG A 57 11.58 -37.12 -4.27
C ARG A 57 10.79 -35.87 -3.86
N PHE A 58 10.83 -34.82 -4.68
CA PHE A 58 10.14 -33.55 -4.44
C PHE A 58 8.81 -33.43 -5.20
N ARG A 59 8.33 -34.53 -5.79
CA ARG A 59 7.05 -34.54 -6.50
C ARG A 59 5.92 -34.23 -5.51
N PRO A 60 5.16 -33.14 -5.71
CA PRO A 60 4.19 -32.71 -4.73
C PRO A 60 3.02 -33.69 -4.65
N ASP A 61 2.88 -34.37 -3.52
CA ASP A 61 1.58 -34.88 -3.10
C ASP A 61 0.78 -33.70 -2.52
N SER A 62 -0.47 -33.56 -2.94
CA SER A 62 -1.42 -32.57 -2.42
C SER A 62 -1.50 -32.58 -0.88
N GLN A 63 -1.38 -33.75 -0.26
CA GLN A 63 -1.39 -33.89 1.20
C GLN A 63 -0.10 -33.34 1.84
N ILE A 64 1.05 -33.59 1.21
CA ILE A 64 2.35 -33.08 1.65
C ILE A 64 2.38 -31.56 1.52
N LEU A 65 1.84 -30.99 0.43
CA LEU A 65 1.75 -29.55 0.28
C LEU A 65 0.90 -28.91 1.38
N GLN A 66 -0.25 -29.49 1.73
CA GLN A 66 -1.07 -28.99 2.85
C GLN A 66 -0.36 -29.12 4.19
N ALA A 67 0.33 -30.23 4.44
CA ALA A 67 1.13 -30.42 5.65
C ALA A 67 2.29 -29.42 5.71
N LEU A 68 2.96 -29.15 4.59
CA LEU A 68 4.02 -28.15 4.48
C LEU A 68 3.47 -26.76 4.82
N VAL A 69 2.29 -26.40 4.31
CA VAL A 69 1.60 -25.15 4.69
C VAL A 69 1.32 -25.09 6.20
N GLN A 70 0.99 -26.21 6.85
CA GLN A 70 0.76 -26.23 8.29
C GLN A 70 2.05 -26.11 9.11
N ILE A 71 3.14 -26.75 8.65
CA ILE A 71 4.43 -26.81 9.36
C ILE A 71 5.25 -25.54 9.16
N HIS A 72 5.30 -25.00 7.93
CA HIS A 72 6.09 -23.80 7.58
C HIS A 72 5.55 -22.50 8.12
N VAL A 73 4.51 -22.57 8.95
CA VAL A 73 4.08 -21.43 9.72
C VAL A 73 4.23 -21.68 11.23
N PRO A 74 5.47 -21.79 11.75
CA PRO A 74 5.69 -21.87 13.19
C PRO A 74 5.10 -20.63 13.88
N PRO A 75 4.38 -20.80 14.99
CA PRO A 75 3.75 -19.70 15.71
C PRO A 75 4.75 -18.66 16.22
N ILE A 76 6.02 -19.05 16.42
CA ILE A 76 7.10 -18.20 16.94
C ILE A 76 7.90 -17.49 15.83
N THR A 77 8.14 -18.10 14.66
CA THR A 77 8.74 -17.39 13.51
C THR A 77 7.76 -16.39 12.88
N ARG A 78 6.44 -16.61 13.01
CA ARG A 78 5.40 -15.56 12.84
C ARG A 78 5.57 -14.36 13.75
N LEU A 79 6.29 -14.48 14.87
CA LEU A 79 6.50 -13.40 15.82
C LEU A 79 7.87 -12.74 15.58
N ILE A 80 8.92 -13.53 15.34
CA ILE A 80 10.30 -13.02 15.29
C ILE A 80 10.68 -12.40 13.92
N ASP A 81 10.29 -13.02 12.78
CA ASP A 81 10.50 -12.39 11.46
C ASP A 81 9.58 -11.16 11.26
N ARG A 82 8.46 -11.15 11.98
CA ARG A 82 7.57 -10.01 12.20
C ARG A 82 8.17 -8.91 13.10
N PHE A 83 9.34 -9.10 13.69
CA PHE A 83 9.94 -8.16 14.64
C PHE A 83 11.31 -7.60 14.21
N SER A 84 11.90 -8.01 13.08
CA SER A 84 13.20 -7.47 12.64
C SER A 84 13.07 -6.58 11.39
N ARG A 85 12.57 -7.12 10.28
CA ARG A 85 12.22 -6.31 9.07
C ARG A 85 10.88 -5.61 9.23
N GLU A 86 9.95 -6.28 9.89
CA GLU A 86 8.72 -5.65 10.31
C GLU A 86 8.91 -4.72 11.50
N ALA A 87 9.87 -4.84 12.43
CA ALA A 87 10.03 -3.75 13.40
C ALA A 87 10.58 -2.49 12.76
N ARG A 88 11.48 -2.56 11.77
CA ARG A 88 11.94 -1.36 11.05
C ARG A 88 10.81 -0.76 10.20
N SER A 89 10.06 -1.61 9.51
CA SER A 89 8.86 -1.21 8.75
C SER A 89 7.69 -0.78 9.64
N ARG A 90 7.54 -1.36 10.84
CA ARG A 90 6.53 -1.00 11.85
C ARG A 90 7.00 0.25 12.54
N TRP A 91 8.27 0.49 12.79
CA TRP A 91 8.74 1.79 13.29
C TRP A 91 8.49 2.88 12.27
N GLU A 92 8.80 2.68 10.99
CA GLU A 92 8.39 3.61 9.93
C GLU A 92 6.87 3.81 9.92
N LYS A 93 6.08 2.71 9.91
CA LYS A 93 4.61 2.77 9.87
C LYS A 93 4.00 3.32 11.15
N THR A 94 4.58 3.05 12.31
CA THR A 94 4.14 3.47 13.64
C THR A 94 4.49 4.92 13.84
N VAL A 95 5.66 5.39 13.37
CA VAL A 95 6.00 6.81 13.33
C VAL A 95 5.11 7.55 12.35
N LEU A 96 4.87 7.02 11.15
CA LEU A 96 3.91 7.61 10.19
C LEU A 96 2.49 7.58 10.71
N PHE A 97 2.07 6.49 11.35
CA PHE A 97 0.75 6.36 11.97
C PHE A 97 0.63 7.25 13.19
N LEU A 98 1.67 7.39 14.02
CA LEU A 98 1.70 8.36 15.12
C LEU A 98 1.64 9.78 14.60
N LEU A 99 2.38 10.11 13.53
CA LEU A 99 2.30 11.41 12.87
C LEU A 99 0.91 11.65 12.31
N LEU A 100 0.31 10.65 11.66
CA LEU A 100 -1.04 10.74 11.12
C LEU A 100 -2.08 10.88 12.23
N CYS A 101 -2.00 10.06 13.27
CA CYS A 101 -2.86 10.11 14.45
C CYS A 101 -2.66 11.42 15.20
N MET A 102 -1.43 11.91 15.32
CA MET A 102 -1.13 13.22 15.88
C MET A 102 -1.84 14.29 15.04
N VAL A 103 -1.66 14.28 13.72
CA VAL A 103 -2.38 15.19 12.82
C VAL A 103 -3.89 15.06 12.98
N PHE A 104 -4.47 13.86 13.11
CA PHE A 104 -5.91 13.67 13.32
C PHE A 104 -6.38 14.06 14.73
N VAL A 105 -5.59 13.84 15.77
CA VAL A 105 -5.95 14.15 17.16
C VAL A 105 -5.83 15.66 17.39
N PHE A 106 -4.84 16.31 16.80
CA PHE A 106 -4.63 17.74 16.92
C PHE A 106 -5.47 18.54 15.92
N ALA A 107 -5.65 18.08 14.67
CA ALA A 107 -6.45 18.77 13.66
C ALA A 107 -7.92 18.31 13.63
N GLY A 108 -8.21 17.06 13.99
CA GLY A 108 -9.56 16.47 13.89
C GLY A 108 -10.62 17.16 14.73
N PRO A 109 -10.38 17.47 16.03
CA PRO A 109 -11.34 18.25 16.82
C PRO A 109 -11.60 19.64 16.22
N GLY A 110 -10.59 20.27 15.60
CA GLY A 110 -10.74 21.52 14.86
C GLY A 110 -11.60 21.36 13.61
N LEU A 111 -11.35 20.31 12.83
CA LEU A 111 -12.07 19.99 11.58
C LEU A 111 -13.52 19.56 11.79
N VAL A 112 -13.79 18.87 12.91
CA VAL A 112 -15.14 18.41 13.29
C VAL A 112 -15.91 19.50 14.01
N SER A 113 -15.24 20.57 14.46
CA SER A 113 -15.96 21.75 14.93
C SER A 113 -16.85 22.26 13.80
N MET A 114 -18.16 22.33 14.06
CA MET A 114 -19.11 22.89 13.09
C MET A 114 -18.72 24.31 12.66
N GLN A 115 -17.91 25.02 13.46
CA GLN A 115 -17.38 26.35 13.14
C GLN A 115 -16.44 26.32 11.93
N MET A 116 -15.41 25.47 11.90
CA MET A 116 -14.50 25.42 10.74
C MET A 116 -15.21 25.06 9.43
N ILE A 117 -16.14 24.10 9.46
CA ILE A 117 -16.91 23.72 8.26
C ILE A 117 -17.83 24.86 7.82
N ARG A 118 -18.42 25.58 8.78
CA ARG A 118 -19.26 26.75 8.50
C ARG A 118 -18.44 27.91 7.94
N ASP A 119 -17.24 28.13 8.48
CA ASP A 119 -16.35 29.23 8.12
C ASP A 119 -15.63 28.97 6.79
N ALA A 120 -15.28 27.72 6.47
CA ALA A 120 -14.66 27.35 5.19
C ALA A 120 -15.64 27.45 4.00
N GLY A 121 -16.93 27.66 4.27
CA GLY A 121 -17.94 27.96 3.27
C GLY A 121 -18.17 26.85 2.25
N LYS A 122 -18.67 27.22 1.06
CA LYS A 122 -19.12 26.28 0.03
C LYS A 122 -18.01 25.41 -0.58
N TYR A 123 -16.75 25.85 -0.52
CA TYR A 123 -15.61 25.13 -1.11
C TYR A 123 -15.08 24.00 -0.23
N ALA A 124 -15.43 23.97 1.06
CA ALA A 124 -15.10 22.86 1.94
C ALA A 124 -15.74 21.54 1.48
N TRP A 125 -16.99 21.61 0.98
CA TRP A 125 -17.75 20.43 0.57
C TRP A 125 -17.09 19.62 -0.56
N PRO A 126 -16.68 20.23 -1.68
CA PRO A 126 -15.89 19.54 -2.69
C PRO A 126 -14.60 18.90 -2.16
N VAL A 127 -13.84 19.61 -1.31
CA VAL A 127 -12.59 19.11 -0.73
C VAL A 127 -12.86 17.86 0.13
N LEU A 128 -13.89 17.89 0.96
CA LEU A 128 -14.35 16.73 1.73
C LEU A 128 -14.86 15.60 0.84
N GLY A 129 -15.52 15.92 -0.28
CA GLY A 129 -15.96 14.95 -1.27
C GLY A 129 -14.78 14.19 -1.89
N PHE A 130 -13.70 14.88 -2.25
CA PHE A 130 -12.47 14.25 -2.73
C PHE A 130 -11.81 13.39 -1.65
N ALA A 131 -11.79 13.85 -0.40
CA ALA A 131 -11.28 13.07 0.73
C ALA A 131 -12.05 11.74 0.90
N LEU A 132 -13.38 11.81 0.92
CA LEU A 132 -14.24 10.64 1.07
C LEU A 132 -14.07 9.67 -0.12
N ALA A 133 -14.06 10.17 -1.35
CA ALA A 133 -13.84 9.36 -2.53
C ALA A 133 -12.47 8.65 -2.48
N GLY A 134 -11.41 9.36 -2.07
CA GLY A 134 -10.08 8.78 -1.92
C GLY A 134 -10.03 7.69 -0.84
N ILE A 135 -10.71 7.88 0.30
CA ILE A 135 -10.84 6.87 1.36
C ILE A 135 -11.56 5.62 0.84
N LEU A 136 -12.69 5.77 0.16
CA LEU A 136 -13.46 4.64 -0.36
C LEU A 136 -12.63 3.82 -1.37
N ILE A 137 -11.89 4.50 -2.26
CA ILE A 137 -11.00 3.84 -3.22
C ILE A 137 -9.85 3.13 -2.49
N PHE A 138 -9.25 3.78 -1.50
CA PHE A 138 -8.20 3.17 -0.67
C PHE A 138 -8.71 1.90 0.02
N LEU A 139 -9.87 1.94 0.68
CA LEU A 139 -10.46 0.79 1.36
C LEU A 139 -10.81 -0.33 0.38
N ALA A 140 -11.47 -0.02 -0.73
CA ALA A 140 -11.80 -1.00 -1.76
C ALA A 140 -10.54 -1.71 -2.31
N ARG A 141 -9.46 -0.94 -2.51
CA ARG A 141 -8.17 -1.48 -2.96
C ARG A 141 -7.48 -2.30 -1.88
N MET A 142 -7.53 -1.86 -0.64
CA MET A 142 -6.93 -2.59 0.48
C MET A 142 -7.67 -3.92 0.73
N CYS A 143 -8.99 -3.94 0.60
CA CYS A 143 -9.79 -5.16 0.64
C CYS A 143 -9.43 -6.08 -0.53
N ARG A 144 -9.34 -5.58 -1.77
CA ARG A 144 -8.95 -6.37 -2.93
C ARG A 144 -7.55 -6.99 -2.78
N LEU A 145 -6.61 -6.23 -2.24
CA LEU A 145 -5.23 -6.68 -1.94
C LEU A 145 -5.16 -7.74 -0.83
N HIS A 146 -6.15 -7.85 0.04
CA HIS A 146 -6.19 -8.88 1.09
C HIS A 146 -7.04 -10.09 0.72
N LEU A 147 -8.12 -9.89 -0.02
CA LEU A 147 -9.11 -10.93 -0.32
C LEU A 147 -8.84 -11.67 -1.63
N LYS A 148 -8.16 -11.07 -2.61
CA LYS A 148 -8.02 -11.65 -3.96
C LYS A 148 -6.55 -11.92 -4.29
N GLN A 149 -6.16 -13.19 -4.32
CA GLN A 149 -4.90 -13.69 -4.93
C GLN A 149 -4.92 -13.52 -6.46
N SER A 150 -5.10 -12.30 -6.98
CA SER A 150 -4.97 -12.10 -8.41
C SER A 150 -3.48 -12.07 -8.77
N ASN A 151 -3.01 -13.09 -9.51
CA ASN A 151 -1.66 -13.22 -10.07
C ASN A 151 -1.30 -12.15 -11.12
N ASP A 152 -2.06 -11.05 -11.23
CA ASP A 152 -1.82 -10.01 -12.24
C ASP A 152 -1.37 -8.72 -11.59
N VAL A 153 -0.04 -8.60 -11.47
CA VAL A 153 0.69 -7.44 -10.95
C VAL A 153 0.32 -6.15 -11.67
N ARG A 154 0.10 -6.18 -12.99
CA ARG A 154 -0.19 -4.96 -13.76
C ARG A 154 -1.52 -4.35 -13.34
N ARG A 155 -2.53 -5.19 -13.15
CA ARG A 155 -3.86 -4.77 -12.68
C ARG A 155 -3.87 -4.24 -11.23
N LEU A 156 -2.84 -4.56 -10.45
CA LEU A 156 -2.70 -4.05 -9.08
C LEU A 156 -2.30 -2.56 -9.06
N ARG A 157 -1.49 -2.11 -10.02
CA ARG A 157 -1.11 -0.69 -10.17
C ARG A 157 -2.23 0.17 -10.77
N ASP A 158 -3.12 -0.42 -11.55
CA ASP A 158 -4.22 0.32 -12.20
C ASP A 158 -5.08 1.05 -11.17
N GLY A 159 -5.23 2.37 -11.35
CA GLY A 159 -6.04 3.24 -10.50
C GLY A 159 -5.33 3.77 -9.25
N MET A 160 -4.08 3.39 -8.98
CA MET A 160 -3.30 4.05 -7.91
C MET A 160 -3.06 5.54 -8.16
N PRO A 161 -2.70 6.00 -9.38
CA PRO A 161 -2.53 7.43 -9.64
C PRO A 161 -3.79 8.26 -9.36
N PHE A 162 -4.96 7.62 -9.41
CA PHE A 162 -6.23 8.29 -9.14
C PHE A 162 -6.36 8.81 -7.71
N ILE A 163 -5.75 8.14 -6.72
CA ILE A 163 -5.75 8.62 -5.32
C ILE A 163 -4.95 9.92 -5.20
N LEU A 164 -3.78 10.00 -5.85
CA LEU A 164 -2.98 11.23 -5.90
C LEU A 164 -3.70 12.33 -6.68
N PHE A 165 -4.36 11.97 -7.79
CA PHE A 165 -5.17 12.90 -8.56
C PHE A 165 -6.28 13.53 -7.70
N LEU A 166 -6.99 12.74 -6.88
CA LEU A 166 -8.00 13.25 -5.96
C LEU A 166 -7.40 14.19 -4.90
N GLY A 167 -6.21 13.86 -4.37
CA GLY A 167 -5.47 14.75 -3.47
C GLY A 167 -5.11 16.08 -4.13
N GLY A 168 -4.56 16.04 -5.35
CA GLY A 168 -4.22 17.23 -6.13
C GLY A 168 -5.45 18.06 -6.50
N ALA A 169 -6.55 17.42 -6.92
CA ALA A 169 -7.82 18.07 -7.21
C ALA A 169 -8.39 18.77 -5.97
N GLY A 170 -8.24 18.16 -4.78
CA GLY A 170 -8.57 18.79 -3.50
C GLY A 170 -7.80 20.08 -3.26
N VAL A 171 -6.47 20.07 -3.46
CA VAL A 171 -5.62 21.27 -3.33
C VAL A 171 -6.02 22.36 -4.33
N MET A 172 -6.19 22.00 -5.60
CA MET A 172 -6.59 22.95 -6.64
C MET A 172 -7.94 23.58 -6.33
N THR A 173 -8.87 22.81 -5.75
CA THR A 173 -10.18 23.33 -5.33
C THR A 173 -10.05 24.29 -4.14
N GLY A 174 -9.16 24.00 -3.19
CA GLY A 174 -8.85 24.92 -2.10
C GLY A 174 -8.26 26.25 -2.58
N ILE A 175 -7.30 26.19 -3.51
CA ILE A 175 -6.69 27.38 -4.14
C ILE A 175 -7.75 28.18 -4.90
N ALA A 176 -8.57 27.51 -5.72
CA ALA A 176 -9.65 28.17 -6.45
C ALA A 176 -10.64 28.85 -5.50
N GLY A 177 -11.00 28.19 -4.39
CA GLY A 177 -11.83 28.75 -3.33
C GLY A 177 -11.24 30.04 -2.76
N ALA A 178 -9.98 29.99 -2.30
CA ALA A 178 -9.29 31.15 -1.74
C ALA A 178 -9.18 32.32 -2.74
N CYS A 179 -8.82 32.04 -4.00
CA CYS A 179 -8.79 33.06 -5.04
C CYS A 179 -10.17 33.73 -5.23
N THR A 180 -11.26 32.94 -5.22
CA THR A 180 -12.60 33.51 -5.41
C THR A 180 -13.05 34.37 -4.22
N GLU A 181 -12.71 34.00 -2.98
CA GLU A 181 -13.06 34.81 -1.81
C GLU A 181 -12.19 36.07 -1.73
N THR A 182 -10.90 36.00 -2.10
CA THR A 182 -10.05 37.19 -2.24
C THR A 182 -10.59 38.17 -3.30
N VAL A 183 -11.06 37.68 -4.45
CA VAL A 183 -11.67 38.55 -5.48
C VAL A 183 -12.94 39.21 -4.98
N ARG A 184 -13.78 38.47 -4.23
CA ARG A 184 -15.00 39.04 -3.62
C ARG A 184 -14.66 40.10 -2.58
N PHE A 185 -13.67 39.85 -1.74
CA PHE A 185 -13.17 40.83 -0.79
C PHE A 185 -12.75 42.13 -1.48
N LEU A 186 -11.96 42.06 -2.55
CA LEU A 186 -11.54 43.24 -3.30
C LEU A 186 -12.74 44.04 -3.84
N GLN A 187 -13.80 43.37 -4.27
CA GLN A 187 -15.04 44.01 -4.71
C GLN A 187 -15.78 44.67 -3.52
N ASP A 188 -15.85 44.00 -2.38
CA ASP A 188 -16.57 44.50 -1.21
C ASP A 188 -15.86 45.67 -0.52
N VAL A 189 -14.52 45.70 -0.51
CA VAL A 189 -13.73 46.84 0.01
C VAL A 189 -14.06 48.13 -0.73
N THR A 190 -14.33 48.06 -2.04
CA THR A 190 -14.73 49.25 -2.80
C THR A 190 -16.12 49.77 -2.45
N ARG A 191 -16.97 48.91 -1.88
CA ARG A 191 -18.36 49.24 -1.50
C ARG A 191 -18.47 49.68 -0.05
N TYR A 192 -17.64 49.13 0.85
CA TYR A 192 -17.71 49.36 2.29
C TYR A 192 -16.34 49.72 2.87
N PRO A 193 -15.84 50.94 2.60
CA PRO A 193 -14.48 51.34 2.98
C PRO A 193 -14.27 51.46 4.48
N ASP A 194 -15.32 51.62 5.29
CA ASP A 194 -15.18 51.79 6.74
C ASP A 194 -14.99 50.45 7.49
N ASP A 195 -15.39 49.33 6.90
CA ASP A 195 -15.39 48.00 7.53
C ASP A 195 -14.39 47.01 6.92
N TRP A 196 -13.49 47.47 6.05
CA TRP A 196 -12.58 46.61 5.29
C TRP A 196 -11.70 45.72 6.18
N LEU A 197 -11.28 46.20 7.36
CA LEU A 197 -10.37 45.45 8.24
C LEU A 197 -11.07 44.23 8.86
N ARG A 198 -12.35 44.35 9.23
CA ARG A 198 -13.15 43.22 9.73
C ARG A 198 -13.35 42.16 8.64
N HIS A 199 -13.65 42.60 7.41
CA HIS A 199 -13.81 41.72 6.26
C HIS A 199 -12.49 41.03 5.89
N LEU A 200 -11.37 41.74 5.96
CA LEU A 200 -10.05 41.17 5.67
C LEU A 200 -9.71 40.04 6.64
N VAL A 201 -9.89 40.26 7.94
CA VAL A 201 -9.63 39.22 8.97
C VAL A 201 -10.52 38.00 8.75
N HIS A 202 -11.79 38.22 8.39
CA HIS A 202 -12.72 37.11 8.10
C HIS A 202 -12.26 36.29 6.89
N VAL A 203 -11.93 36.94 5.77
CA VAL A 203 -11.49 36.27 4.54
C VAL A 203 -10.15 35.56 4.74
N LEU A 204 -9.20 36.17 5.45
CA LEU A 204 -7.93 35.50 5.78
C LEU A 204 -8.14 34.26 6.65
N THR A 205 -9.09 34.31 7.59
CA THR A 205 -9.42 33.16 8.45
C THR A 205 -10.07 32.04 7.63
N GLN A 206 -10.99 32.39 6.73
CA GLN A 206 -11.67 31.46 5.84
C GLN A 206 -10.71 30.81 4.83
N ASP A 207 -9.85 31.60 4.19
CA ASP A 207 -8.87 31.12 3.23
C ASP A 207 -7.85 30.19 3.90
N SER A 208 -7.38 30.56 5.11
CA SER A 208 -6.52 29.71 5.92
C SER A 208 -7.19 28.38 6.26
N ALA A 209 -8.47 28.40 6.64
CA ALA A 209 -9.23 27.18 6.95
C ALA A 209 -9.38 26.25 5.73
N ILE A 210 -9.77 26.79 4.57
CA ILE A 210 -9.92 26.02 3.33
C ILE A 210 -8.58 25.42 2.89
N MET A 211 -7.50 26.22 2.90
CA MET A 211 -6.18 25.75 2.51
C MET A 211 -5.65 24.67 3.46
N THR A 212 -5.86 24.83 4.76
CA THR A 212 -5.48 23.82 5.77
C THR A 212 -6.20 22.51 5.50
N LEU A 213 -7.52 22.55 5.26
CA LEU A 213 -8.32 21.37 4.93
C LEU A 213 -7.82 20.69 3.64
N ALA A 214 -7.54 21.47 2.60
CA ALA A 214 -7.10 20.96 1.30
C ALA A 214 -5.71 20.31 1.36
N ILE A 215 -4.75 20.94 2.04
CA ILE A 215 -3.39 20.39 2.25
C ILE A 215 -3.48 19.12 3.09
N LEU A 216 -4.24 19.14 4.18
CA LEU A 216 -4.40 17.98 5.05
C LEU A 216 -4.98 16.78 4.28
N ASN A 217 -6.01 17.02 3.48
CA ASN A 217 -6.58 15.98 2.62
C ASN A 217 -5.53 15.41 1.64
N ALA A 218 -4.76 16.28 0.99
CA ALA A 218 -3.72 15.85 0.05
C ALA A 218 -2.61 15.03 0.72
N VAL A 219 -2.15 15.44 1.91
CA VAL A 219 -1.18 14.68 2.71
C VAL A 219 -1.75 13.32 3.09
N PHE A 220 -3.01 13.28 3.54
CA PHE A 220 -3.67 12.04 3.90
C PHE A 220 -3.80 11.07 2.71
N LEU A 221 -4.27 11.54 1.56
CA LEU A 221 -4.40 10.72 0.36
C LEU A 221 -3.03 10.31 -0.20
N GLY A 222 -2.02 11.18 -0.13
CA GLY A 222 -0.63 10.85 -0.45
C GLY A 222 -0.10 9.73 0.43
N PHE A 223 -0.42 9.74 1.72
CA PHE A 223 -0.07 8.66 2.65
C PHE A 223 -0.79 7.34 2.31
N CYS A 224 -2.10 7.38 2.05
CA CYS A 224 -2.86 6.22 1.59
C CYS A 224 -2.27 5.60 0.32
N TRP A 225 -1.91 6.44 -0.65
CA TRP A 225 -1.24 6.02 -1.88
C TRP A 225 0.11 5.38 -1.59
N PHE A 226 0.95 6.01 -0.77
CA PHE A 226 2.27 5.49 -0.40
C PHE A 226 2.18 4.11 0.25
N MET A 227 1.22 3.92 1.17
CA MET A 227 0.97 2.63 1.82
C MET A 227 0.59 1.53 0.81
N LEU A 228 -0.29 1.82 -0.14
CA LEU A 228 -0.67 0.87 -1.19
C LEU A 228 0.53 0.56 -2.10
N ASN A 229 1.29 1.57 -2.51
CA ASN A 229 2.45 1.40 -3.38
C ASN A 229 3.54 0.54 -2.74
N ARG A 230 3.90 0.81 -1.47
CA ARG A 230 4.84 -0.03 -0.70
C ARG A 230 4.37 -1.48 -0.60
N LYS A 231 3.05 -1.72 -0.51
CA LYS A 231 2.51 -3.08 -0.44
C LYS A 231 2.60 -3.78 -1.79
N ILE A 232 2.27 -3.10 -2.88
CA ILE A 232 2.37 -3.63 -4.25
C ILE A 232 3.83 -3.94 -4.61
N GLU A 233 4.76 -3.02 -4.32
CA GLU A 233 6.18 -3.21 -4.61
C GLU A 233 6.76 -4.44 -3.90
N ARG A 234 6.34 -4.73 -2.66
CA ARG A 234 6.74 -5.96 -1.97
C ARG A 234 6.23 -7.22 -2.66
N ILE A 235 5.02 -7.18 -3.19
CA ILE A 235 4.44 -8.30 -3.93
C ILE A 235 5.23 -8.49 -5.24
N GLU A 236 5.48 -7.40 -5.97
CA GLU A 236 6.29 -7.38 -7.20
C GLU A 236 7.69 -7.99 -6.99
N GLN A 237 8.40 -7.54 -5.96
CA GLN A 237 9.73 -8.05 -5.63
C GLN A 237 9.71 -9.55 -5.29
N SER A 238 8.69 -10.00 -4.55
CA SER A 238 8.54 -11.41 -4.23
C SER A 238 8.26 -12.29 -5.45
N GLU A 239 7.60 -11.73 -6.47
CA GLU A 239 7.31 -12.44 -7.71
C GLU A 239 8.52 -12.49 -8.65
N ILE A 240 9.24 -11.37 -8.80
CA ILE A 240 10.48 -11.32 -9.59
C ILE A 240 11.53 -12.31 -9.05
N GLN A 241 11.68 -12.41 -7.73
CA GLN A 241 12.62 -13.36 -7.12
C GLN A 241 12.29 -14.82 -7.46
N VAL A 242 11.00 -15.14 -7.61
CA VAL A 242 10.56 -16.48 -8.02
C VAL A 242 10.85 -16.71 -9.49
N LEU A 243 10.54 -15.74 -10.36
CA LEU A 243 10.75 -15.88 -11.80
C LEU A 243 12.25 -16.02 -12.13
N LEU A 244 13.12 -15.23 -11.52
CA LEU A 244 14.57 -15.31 -11.74
C LEU A 244 15.17 -16.67 -11.35
N LYS A 245 14.59 -17.37 -10.38
CA LYS A 245 15.00 -18.73 -10.01
C LYS A 245 14.38 -19.82 -10.87
N MET A 246 13.31 -19.51 -11.61
CA MET A 246 12.69 -20.42 -12.57
C MET A 246 13.36 -20.33 -13.96
N GLU A 247 14.10 -19.26 -14.26
CA GLU A 247 14.89 -19.10 -15.51
C GLU A 247 16.30 -19.71 -15.44
#